data_AF-A0A382UKP2-F1
#
_entry.id   AF-A0A382UKP2-F1
#
_cell.length_a   1.000
_cell.length_b   1.000
_cell.length_c   1.000
_cell.angle_alpha   90.00
_cell.angle_beta   90.00
_cell.angle_gamma   90.00
#
_symmetry.space_group_name_H-M   'P 1'
#
loop_
_entity.id
_entity.type
_entity.pdbx_description
1 polymer ?
#
loop_
_entity_poly.entity_id
_entity_poly.type
_entity_poly.pdbx_seq_one_letter_code
_entity_poly.pdbx_strand_id
1 'polypeptide(L)'
;VATLIVYVGDEDYYLPPATESSYLYVVGSGNITGREVFVLNDEKKLNQIAESVRDDYVEWVYSLNSEFIDNDIKWNGTSLFWFSDLSCKRTELFDTFNSLCSLLLIKEALKKEIVDSICLIGLDNNFVACLVSAFPKVDVVCHHSNSRSYSIIRSVVSDLRFGLEIAGIGLINAFTKDRKIPKKEHAARVFFSIFPKMITNEGIDKKYVGLV
;
A
#
# COMPACT_ATOMS: atom_id res chain seq x y z
N VAL A 1 -26.35 -10.79 -19.56
CA VAL A 1 -25.49 -9.62 -19.74
C VAL A 1 -25.46 -8.88 -18.44
N ALA A 2 -24.30 -8.81 -17.81
CA ALA A 2 -24.11 -8.17 -16.52
C ALA A 2 -22.93 -7.20 -16.59
N THR A 3 -23.06 -6.09 -15.87
CA THR A 3 -22.02 -5.07 -15.75
C THR A 3 -21.40 -5.12 -14.36
N LEU A 4 -20.08 -5.26 -14.27
CA LEU A 4 -19.35 -5.04 -13.02
C LEU A 4 -18.98 -3.56 -12.91
N ILE A 5 -19.39 -2.92 -11.83
CA ILE A 5 -19.03 -1.54 -11.49
C ILE A 5 -18.03 -1.62 -10.34
N VAL A 6 -16.83 -1.08 -10.57
CA VAL A 6 -15.84 -0.87 -9.51
C VAL A 6 -15.76 0.62 -9.25
N TYR A 7 -16.13 1.01 -8.03
CA TYR A 7 -16.16 2.40 -7.59
C TYR A 7 -15.12 2.64 -6.49
N VAL A 8 -14.28 3.64 -6.67
CA VAL A 8 -13.30 4.07 -5.68
C VAL A 8 -13.46 5.56 -5.42
N GLY A 9 -13.88 5.92 -4.22
CA GLY A 9 -14.11 7.31 -3.85
C GLY A 9 -15.00 7.49 -2.62
N ASP A 10 -15.03 8.72 -2.14
CA ASP A 10 -15.75 9.10 -0.92
C ASP A 10 -17.06 9.84 -1.22
N GLU A 11 -17.24 10.30 -2.46
CA GLU A 11 -18.41 11.06 -2.91
C GLU A 11 -19.47 10.15 -3.53
N ASP A 12 -20.72 10.59 -3.59
CA ASP A 12 -21.74 9.83 -4.31
C ASP A 12 -21.61 10.03 -5.83
N TYR A 13 -21.75 8.95 -6.59
CA TYR A 13 -21.66 8.98 -8.06
C TYR A 13 -22.97 8.52 -8.69
N TYR A 14 -23.53 9.34 -9.58
CA TYR A 14 -24.76 9.01 -10.30
C TYR A 14 -24.48 8.20 -11.56
N LEU A 15 -25.12 7.04 -11.68
CA LEU A 15 -25.15 6.26 -12.91
C LEU A 15 -26.58 6.21 -13.47
N PRO A 16 -26.76 6.36 -14.80
CA PRO A 16 -28.08 6.25 -15.41
C PRO A 16 -28.64 4.83 -15.22
N PRO A 17 -29.98 4.66 -15.12
CA PRO A 17 -30.60 3.35 -15.02
C PRO A 17 -30.18 2.43 -16.16
N ALA A 18 -29.98 1.15 -15.87
CA ALA A 18 -29.73 0.12 -16.87
C ALA A 18 -30.74 -1.01 -16.70
N THR A 19 -31.08 -1.67 -17.81
CA THR A 19 -31.94 -2.86 -17.83
C THR A 19 -31.18 -4.14 -17.48
N GLU A 20 -29.85 -4.08 -17.46
CA GLU A 20 -28.96 -5.21 -17.18
C GLU A 20 -28.59 -5.31 -15.71
N SER A 21 -28.36 -6.53 -15.23
CA SER A 21 -27.88 -6.78 -13.87
C SER A 21 -26.54 -6.09 -13.64
N SER A 22 -26.47 -5.25 -12.61
CA SER A 22 -25.28 -4.49 -12.27
C SER A 22 -24.74 -4.94 -10.92
N TYR A 23 -23.48 -5.36 -10.88
CA TYR A 23 -22.78 -5.73 -9.66
C TYR A 23 -21.86 -4.59 -9.25
N LEU A 24 -21.83 -4.23 -7.97
CA LEU A 24 -21.07 -3.10 -7.47
C LEU A 24 -20.04 -3.54 -6.43
N TYR A 25 -18.78 -3.18 -6.65
CA TYR A 25 -17.73 -3.22 -5.64
C TYR A 25 -17.25 -1.81 -5.31
N VAL A 26 -17.32 -1.43 -4.03
CA VAL A 26 -16.96 -0.10 -3.54
C VAL A 26 -15.68 -0.15 -2.70
N VAL A 27 -14.77 0.79 -2.94
CA VAL A 27 -13.64 1.09 -2.05
C VAL A 27 -13.74 2.55 -1.62
N GLY A 28 -14.09 2.78 -0.36
CA GLY A 28 -14.34 4.12 0.18
C GLY A 28 -15.73 4.26 0.78
N SER A 29 -16.15 5.49 1.07
CA SER A 29 -17.46 5.78 1.68
C SER A 29 -18.56 6.18 0.70
N GLY A 30 -18.22 6.45 -0.56
CA GLY A 30 -19.18 6.97 -1.52
C GLY A 30 -20.12 5.89 -2.07
N ASN A 31 -21.30 6.30 -2.52
CA ASN A 31 -22.33 5.39 -3.01
C ASN A 31 -22.67 5.61 -4.49
N ILE A 32 -23.17 4.56 -5.15
CA ILE A 32 -23.76 4.68 -6.48
C ILE A 32 -25.26 4.96 -6.35
N THR A 33 -25.72 6.02 -7.02
CA THR A 33 -27.14 6.38 -7.08
C THR A 33 -27.67 6.27 -8.51
N GLY A 34 -29.00 6.12 -8.67
CA GLY A 34 -29.66 6.14 -9.99
C GLY A 34 -29.74 4.79 -10.72
N ARG A 35 -29.06 3.75 -10.23
CA ARG A 35 -29.07 2.40 -10.79
C ARG A 35 -29.25 1.35 -9.70
N GLU A 36 -30.05 0.33 -9.96
CA GLU A 36 -30.17 -0.83 -9.07
C GLU A 36 -28.90 -1.68 -9.19
N VAL A 37 -28.28 -1.98 -8.05
CA VAL A 37 -26.98 -2.65 -7.99
C VAL A 37 -26.95 -3.73 -6.93
N PHE A 38 -26.29 -4.84 -7.24
CA PHE A 38 -25.96 -5.91 -6.30
C PHE A 38 -24.59 -5.65 -5.70
N VAL A 39 -24.55 -5.25 -4.43
CA VAL A 39 -23.30 -4.95 -3.73
C VAL A 39 -22.52 -6.23 -3.44
N LEU A 40 -21.28 -6.30 -3.93
CA LEU A 40 -20.36 -7.42 -3.79
C LEU A 40 -19.50 -7.35 -2.51
N ASN A 41 -19.47 -6.21 -1.83
CA ASN A 41 -18.68 -6.02 -0.62
C ASN A 41 -19.14 -6.96 0.49
N ASP A 42 -18.25 -7.86 0.93
CA ASP A 42 -18.44 -8.74 2.08
C ASP A 42 -17.20 -8.65 2.96
N GLU A 43 -17.32 -7.97 4.10
CA GLU A 43 -16.24 -7.74 5.06
C GLU A 43 -15.68 -9.04 5.65
N LYS A 44 -16.54 -10.03 5.92
CA LYS A 44 -16.14 -11.30 6.54
C LYS A 44 -15.35 -12.12 5.54
N LYS A 45 -15.85 -12.17 4.31
CA LYS A 45 -15.21 -12.89 3.23
C LYS A 45 -13.90 -12.24 2.81
N LEU A 46 -13.85 -10.90 2.76
CA LEU A 46 -12.62 -10.16 2.50
C LEU A 46 -11.56 -10.44 3.55
N ASN A 47 -11.94 -10.48 4.84
CA ASN A 47 -11.00 -10.84 5.92
C ASN A 47 -10.47 -12.27 5.78
N GLN A 48 -11.33 -13.24 5.43
CA GLN A 48 -10.90 -14.63 5.18
C GLN A 48 -9.93 -14.73 3.99
N ILE A 49 -10.17 -13.97 2.93
CA ILE A 49 -9.26 -13.91 1.78
C ILE A 49 -7.92 -13.30 2.21
N ALA A 50 -7.95 -12.19 2.95
CA ALA A 50 -6.74 -11.55 3.45
C ALA A 50 -5.92 -12.51 4.33
N GLU A 51 -6.56 -13.25 5.23
CA GLU A 51 -5.90 -14.25 6.07
C GLU A 51 -5.27 -15.39 5.26
N SER A 52 -5.98 -15.88 4.24
CA SER A 52 -5.48 -17.01 3.43
C SER A 52 -4.32 -16.63 2.51
N VAL A 53 -4.28 -15.40 2.01
CA VAL A 53 -3.26 -14.93 1.05
C VAL A 53 -2.10 -14.20 1.72
N ARG A 54 -2.23 -13.85 3.01
CA ARG A 54 -1.22 -13.10 3.76
C ARG A 54 0.18 -13.69 3.62
N ASP A 55 0.32 -14.99 3.86
CA ASP A 55 1.63 -15.64 3.96
C ASP A 55 2.28 -15.71 2.57
N ASP A 56 1.53 -16.09 1.54
CA ASP A 56 1.98 -16.09 0.14
C ASP A 56 2.41 -14.70 -0.32
N TYR A 57 1.66 -13.66 0.04
CA TYR A 57 2.01 -12.28 -0.28
C TYR A 57 3.33 -11.86 0.40
N VAL A 58 3.50 -12.21 1.68
CA VAL A 58 4.73 -11.91 2.43
C VAL A 58 5.92 -12.62 1.82
N GLU A 59 5.76 -13.89 1.43
CA GLU A 59 6.80 -14.68 0.76
C GLU A 59 7.16 -14.08 -0.60
N TRP A 60 6.16 -13.68 -1.40
CA TRP A 60 6.39 -12.98 -2.66
C TRP A 60 7.18 -11.67 -2.46
N VAL A 61 6.80 -10.83 -1.50
CA VAL A 61 7.56 -9.60 -1.20
C VAL A 61 9.00 -9.94 -0.83
N TYR A 62 9.23 -10.97 -0.01
CA TYR A 62 10.59 -11.39 0.36
C TYR A 62 11.39 -11.96 -0.79
N SER A 63 10.73 -12.60 -1.77
CA SER A 63 11.41 -13.12 -2.96
C SER A 63 12.13 -12.01 -3.75
N LEU A 64 11.64 -10.77 -3.69
CA LEU A 64 12.26 -9.60 -4.33
C LEU A 64 13.64 -9.25 -3.75
N ASN A 65 13.99 -9.77 -2.58
CA ASN A 65 15.35 -9.66 -2.03
C ASN A 65 16.41 -10.31 -2.95
N SER A 66 16.03 -11.31 -3.74
CA SER A 66 16.93 -11.96 -4.70
C SER A 66 17.52 -10.96 -5.69
N GLU A 67 16.72 -10.03 -6.22
CA GLU A 67 17.20 -8.99 -7.13
C GLU A 67 18.27 -8.11 -6.50
N PHE A 68 18.16 -7.79 -5.20
CA PHE A 68 19.17 -7.00 -4.49
C PHE A 68 20.46 -7.78 -4.29
N ILE A 69 20.37 -9.08 -4.00
CA ILE A 69 21.53 -9.95 -3.84
C ILE A 69 22.26 -10.12 -5.18
N ASP A 70 21.52 -10.41 -6.25
CA ASP A 70 22.06 -10.67 -7.57
C ASP A 70 22.77 -9.44 -8.17
N ASN A 71 22.31 -8.24 -7.80
CA ASN A 71 22.92 -6.97 -8.22
C ASN A 71 23.97 -6.41 -7.22
N ASP A 72 24.38 -7.20 -6.22
CA ASP A 72 25.34 -6.81 -5.17
C ASP A 72 24.95 -5.55 -4.37
N ILE A 73 23.64 -5.29 -4.24
CA ILE A 73 23.07 -4.13 -3.53
C ILE A 73 23.02 -4.45 -2.03
N LYS A 74 24.18 -4.43 -1.38
CA LYS A 74 24.35 -4.76 0.04
C LYS A 74 25.18 -3.72 0.79
N TRP A 75 24.92 -3.59 2.08
CA TRP A 75 25.71 -2.80 3.01
C TRP A 75 26.14 -3.65 4.20
N ASN A 76 27.45 -3.72 4.48
CA ASN A 76 28.03 -4.54 5.55
C ASN A 76 27.57 -6.01 5.56
N GLY A 77 27.37 -6.60 4.37
CA GLY A 77 26.91 -7.98 4.23
C GLY A 77 25.38 -8.18 4.35
N THR A 78 24.63 -7.11 4.62
CA THR A 78 23.17 -7.13 4.67
C THR A 78 22.59 -6.54 3.39
N SER A 79 21.64 -7.24 2.76
CA SER A 79 20.91 -6.71 1.60
C SER A 79 20.19 -5.40 1.93
N LEU A 80 20.32 -4.39 1.07
CA LEU A 80 19.62 -3.11 1.29
C LEU A 80 18.10 -3.22 1.13
N PHE A 81 17.61 -4.33 0.55
CA PHE A 81 16.18 -4.63 0.47
C PHE A 81 15.50 -4.49 1.83
N TRP A 82 16.11 -4.97 2.91
CA TRP A 82 15.54 -4.95 4.26
C TRP A 82 15.34 -3.56 4.85
N PHE A 83 15.94 -2.54 4.25
CA PHE A 83 15.75 -1.14 4.64
C PHE A 83 14.77 -0.40 3.72
N SER A 84 14.27 -1.07 2.67
CA SER A 84 13.30 -0.49 1.75
C SER A 84 11.90 -0.47 2.37
N ASP A 85 11.10 0.54 2.00
CA ASP A 85 9.67 0.59 2.36
C ASP A 85 8.88 -0.62 1.88
N LEU A 86 9.32 -1.24 0.77
CA LEU A 86 8.70 -2.43 0.20
C LEU A 86 8.85 -3.64 1.12
N SER A 87 10.03 -3.84 1.71
CA SER A 87 10.27 -4.91 2.69
C SER A 87 9.38 -4.76 3.93
N CYS A 88 9.14 -3.50 4.34
CA CYS A 88 8.25 -3.12 5.42
C CYS A 88 6.75 -3.23 5.06
N LYS A 89 6.40 -3.49 3.80
CA LYS A 89 5.02 -3.69 3.32
C LYS A 89 4.08 -2.54 3.73
N ARG A 90 4.60 -1.31 3.71
CA ARG A 90 3.86 -0.11 4.13
C ARG A 90 2.68 0.10 3.20
N THR A 91 1.48 -0.18 3.69
CA THR A 91 0.24 -0.11 2.89
C THR A 91 -0.11 1.31 2.49
N GLU A 92 0.39 2.33 3.19
CA GLU A 92 0.25 3.73 2.76
C GLU A 92 1.03 4.06 1.48
N LEU A 93 2.07 3.28 1.16
CA LEU A 93 2.89 3.44 -0.04
C LEU A 93 2.54 2.40 -1.11
N PHE A 94 2.23 1.17 -0.68
CA PHE A 94 1.93 0.04 -1.56
C PHE A 94 0.54 -0.53 -1.26
N ASP A 95 -0.44 -0.13 -2.06
CA ASP A 95 -1.83 -0.58 -1.95
C ASP A 95 -2.08 -1.96 -2.63
N THR A 96 -0.99 -2.66 -2.97
CA THR A 96 -0.97 -3.91 -3.72
C THR A 96 -1.72 -5.04 -3.00
N PHE A 97 -1.56 -5.15 -1.68
CA PHE A 97 -2.22 -6.20 -0.90
C PHE A 97 -3.74 -6.01 -0.84
N ASN A 98 -4.22 -4.79 -0.58
CA ASN A 98 -5.64 -4.48 -0.56
C ASN A 98 -6.27 -4.68 -1.94
N SER A 99 -5.55 -4.25 -2.98
CA SER A 99 -5.97 -4.45 -4.38
C SER A 99 -6.10 -5.92 -4.71
N LEU A 100 -5.10 -6.74 -4.32
CA LEU A 100 -5.14 -8.19 -4.50
C LEU A 100 -6.34 -8.83 -3.80
N CYS A 101 -6.57 -8.50 -2.52
CA CYS A 101 -7.70 -9.04 -1.76
C CYS A 101 -9.05 -8.65 -2.38
N SER A 102 -9.17 -7.38 -2.80
CA SER A 102 -10.37 -6.87 -3.49
C SER A 102 -10.63 -7.62 -4.79
N LEU A 103 -9.59 -7.84 -5.59
CA LEU A 103 -9.68 -8.58 -6.86
C LEU A 103 -10.10 -10.03 -6.65
N LEU A 104 -9.54 -10.69 -5.63
CA LEU A 104 -9.90 -12.06 -5.28
C LEU A 104 -11.35 -12.15 -4.81
N LEU A 105 -11.84 -11.20 -4.02
CA LEU A 105 -13.23 -11.15 -3.61
C LEU A 105 -14.16 -10.98 -4.81
N ILE A 106 -13.88 -10.02 -5.69
CA ILE A 106 -14.64 -9.80 -6.93
C ILE A 106 -14.68 -11.08 -7.77
N LYS A 107 -13.53 -11.75 -7.93
CA LYS A 107 -13.40 -12.99 -8.70
C LYS A 107 -14.18 -14.15 -8.09
N GLU A 108 -14.20 -14.28 -6.76
CA GLU A 108 -15.00 -15.31 -6.08
C GLU A 108 -16.49 -15.02 -6.18
N ALA A 109 -16.91 -13.77 -6.00
CA ALA A 109 -18.30 -13.37 -6.06
C ALA A 109 -18.90 -13.55 -7.47
N LEU A 110 -18.12 -13.25 -8.51
CA LEU A 110 -18.54 -13.35 -9.91
C LEU A 110 -18.29 -14.73 -10.53
N LYS A 111 -17.78 -15.72 -9.78
CA LYS A 111 -17.43 -17.04 -10.33
C LYS A 111 -18.59 -17.77 -11.01
N LYS A 112 -19.84 -17.42 -10.64
CA LYS A 112 -21.06 -18.03 -11.17
C LYS A 112 -21.75 -17.20 -12.26
N GLU A 113 -21.26 -15.99 -12.51
CA GLU A 113 -21.93 -15.00 -13.36
C GLU A 113 -21.08 -14.68 -14.59
N ILE A 114 -21.75 -14.42 -15.72
CA ILE A 114 -21.08 -13.99 -16.95
C ILE A 114 -21.16 -12.46 -17.02
N VAL A 115 -20.03 -11.81 -16.78
CA VAL A 115 -19.88 -10.35 -16.87
C VAL A 115 -19.34 -9.99 -18.25
N ASP A 116 -20.08 -9.13 -18.96
CA ASP A 116 -19.77 -8.73 -20.33
C ASP A 116 -19.07 -7.37 -20.39
N SER A 117 -19.31 -6.50 -19.39
CA SER A 117 -18.67 -5.20 -19.30
C SER A 117 -18.22 -4.85 -17.88
N ILE A 118 -17.11 -4.10 -17.79
CA ILE A 118 -16.59 -3.56 -16.53
C ILE A 118 -16.58 -2.03 -16.62
N CYS A 119 -17.29 -1.37 -15.70
CA CYS A 119 -17.30 0.07 -15.52
C CYS A 119 -16.37 0.46 -14.37
N LEU A 120 -15.35 1.27 -14.66
CA LEU A 120 -14.34 1.71 -13.68
C LEU A 120 -14.48 3.20 -13.38
N ILE A 121 -14.67 3.54 -12.10
CA ILE A 121 -14.94 4.90 -11.64
C ILE A 121 -14.02 5.24 -10.45
N GLY A 122 -13.12 6.20 -10.65
CA GLY A 122 -12.24 6.72 -9.60
C GLY A 122 -10.98 5.87 -9.33
N LEU A 123 -10.66 4.92 -10.23
CA LEU A 123 -9.52 4.01 -10.07
C LEU A 123 -8.20 4.58 -10.58
N ASP A 124 -7.11 4.14 -9.96
CA ASP A 124 -5.75 4.35 -10.44
C ASP A 124 -5.39 3.40 -11.59
N ASN A 125 -4.48 3.84 -12.46
CA ASN A 125 -4.09 3.05 -13.64
C ASN A 125 -3.51 1.68 -13.29
N ASN A 126 -2.85 1.53 -12.14
CA ASN A 126 -2.28 0.23 -11.74
C ASN A 126 -3.40 -0.75 -11.39
N PHE A 127 -4.43 -0.32 -10.67
CA PHE A 127 -5.58 -1.16 -10.40
C PHE A 127 -6.36 -1.51 -11.67
N VAL A 128 -6.53 -0.54 -12.59
CA VAL A 128 -7.13 -0.82 -13.91
C VAL A 128 -6.33 -1.91 -14.64
N ALA A 129 -5.00 -1.82 -14.66
CA ALA A 129 -4.15 -2.84 -15.27
C ALA A 129 -4.29 -4.22 -14.59
N CYS A 130 -4.38 -4.25 -13.26
CA CYS A 130 -4.62 -5.49 -12.51
C CYS A 130 -5.98 -6.11 -12.85
N LEU A 131 -7.04 -5.31 -12.96
CA LEU A 131 -8.37 -5.77 -13.36
C LEU A 131 -8.40 -6.32 -14.78
N VAL A 132 -7.79 -5.61 -15.73
CA VAL A 132 -7.68 -6.06 -17.13
C VAL A 132 -6.92 -7.38 -17.22
N SER A 133 -5.85 -7.52 -16.44
CA SER A 133 -5.09 -8.78 -16.33
C SER A 133 -5.92 -9.92 -15.73
N ALA A 134 -6.74 -9.63 -14.72
CA ALA A 134 -7.62 -10.62 -14.08
C ALA A 134 -8.81 -11.04 -14.97
N PHE A 135 -9.29 -10.14 -15.84
CA PHE A 135 -10.46 -10.35 -16.71
C PHE A 135 -10.14 -10.05 -18.19
N PRO A 136 -9.30 -10.85 -18.86
CA PRO A 136 -8.78 -10.54 -20.20
C PRO A 136 -9.80 -10.62 -21.34
N LYS A 137 -11.04 -11.06 -21.08
CA LYS A 137 -12.08 -11.28 -22.09
C LYS A 137 -13.27 -10.31 -21.98
N VAL A 138 -13.20 -9.31 -21.10
CA VAL A 138 -14.34 -8.44 -20.76
C VAL A 138 -14.06 -7.02 -21.27
N ASP A 139 -15.07 -6.38 -21.86
CA ASP A 139 -14.93 -5.00 -22.35
C ASP A 139 -14.87 -4.01 -21.18
N VAL A 140 -13.79 -3.24 -21.08
CA VAL A 140 -13.54 -2.31 -19.97
C VAL A 140 -13.86 -0.88 -20.41
N VAL A 141 -14.82 -0.25 -19.73
CA VAL A 141 -15.22 1.15 -19.92
C VAL A 141 -14.80 1.96 -18.68
N CYS A 142 -13.84 2.87 -18.85
CA CYS A 142 -13.33 3.72 -17.77
C CYS A 142 -14.02 5.10 -17.80
N HIS A 143 -14.74 5.46 -16.74
CA HIS A 143 -15.51 6.70 -16.68
C HIS A 143 -14.84 7.83 -15.88
N HIS A 144 -13.84 7.55 -15.05
CA HIS A 144 -12.99 8.58 -14.45
C HIS A 144 -11.74 7.92 -13.85
N SER A 145 -10.54 8.37 -14.23
CA SER A 145 -9.33 8.01 -13.49
C SER A 145 -9.07 9.12 -12.49
N ASN A 146 -9.23 8.83 -11.20
CA ASN A 146 -8.72 9.73 -10.18
C ASN A 146 -7.20 9.57 -10.19
N SER A 147 -6.52 10.59 -10.73
CA SER A 147 -5.08 10.65 -10.63
C SER A 147 -4.72 10.82 -9.16
N ARG A 148 -4.25 9.74 -8.52
CA ARG A 148 -3.65 9.70 -7.16
C ARG A 148 -2.39 10.60 -7.02
N SER A 149 -2.16 11.52 -7.97
CA SER A 149 -1.02 12.41 -8.11
C SER A 149 -0.78 13.29 -6.87
N TYR A 150 -1.83 13.71 -6.17
CA TYR A 150 -1.66 14.51 -4.94
C TYR A 150 -0.88 13.79 -3.83
N SER A 151 -0.97 12.46 -3.73
CA SER A 151 -0.20 11.67 -2.74
C SER A 151 1.27 11.54 -3.14
N ILE A 152 1.53 11.27 -4.43
CA ILE A 152 2.89 11.11 -4.97
C ILE A 152 3.65 12.42 -4.91
N ILE A 153 3.01 13.55 -5.24
CA ILE A 153 3.66 14.87 -5.13
C ILE A 153 4.05 15.15 -3.67
N ARG A 154 3.17 14.84 -2.71
CA ARG A 154 3.47 15.03 -1.30
C ARG A 154 4.62 14.13 -0.83
N SER A 155 4.67 12.86 -1.26
CA SER A 155 5.77 11.97 -0.90
C SER A 155 7.09 12.45 -1.51
N VAL A 156 7.10 12.81 -2.79
CA VAL A 156 8.29 13.34 -3.48
C VAL A 156 8.80 14.60 -2.80
N VAL A 157 7.93 15.53 -2.42
CA VAL A 157 8.32 16.74 -1.68
C VAL A 157 8.91 16.40 -0.31
N SER A 158 8.33 15.42 0.39
CA SER A 158 8.85 14.94 1.67
C SER A 158 10.23 14.31 1.52
N ASP A 159 10.43 13.46 0.52
CA ASP A 159 11.69 12.78 0.24
C ASP A 159 12.78 13.77 -0.17
N LEU A 160 12.41 14.77 -0.99
CA LEU A 160 13.31 15.83 -1.41
C LEU A 160 13.73 16.71 -0.22
N ARG A 161 12.79 17.05 0.67
CA ARG A 161 13.09 17.74 1.93
C ARG A 161 14.05 16.93 2.80
N PHE A 162 13.80 15.64 2.97
CA PHE A 162 14.68 14.75 3.74
C PHE A 162 16.08 14.68 3.13
N GLY A 163 16.18 14.55 1.81
CA GLY A 163 17.45 14.60 1.09
C GLY A 163 18.22 15.91 1.31
N LEU A 164 17.51 17.05 1.30
CA LEU A 164 18.08 18.37 1.61
C LEU A 164 18.54 18.48 3.06
N GLU A 165 17.82 17.91 4.03
CA GLU A 165 18.23 17.89 5.44
C GLU A 165 19.52 17.07 5.62
N ILE A 166 19.63 15.90 4.98
CA ILE A 166 20.86 15.08 5.00
C ILE A 166 22.02 15.79 4.30
N ALA A 167 21.78 16.37 3.13
CA ALA A 167 22.80 17.14 2.41
C ALA A 167 23.27 18.34 3.25
N GLY A 168 22.36 19.02 3.94
CA GLY A 168 22.66 20.12 4.86
C GLY A 168 23.53 19.67 6.04
N ILE A 169 23.19 18.55 6.68
CA ILE A 169 24.01 17.97 7.76
C ILE A 169 25.40 17.56 7.23
N GLY A 170 25.46 16.96 6.04
CA GLY A 170 26.71 16.60 5.37
C GLY A 170 27.59 17.81 5.08
N LEU A 171 27.02 18.90 4.55
CA LEU A 171 27.72 20.16 4.32
C LEU A 171 28.18 20.79 5.63
N ILE A 172 27.33 20.87 6.64
CA ILE A 172 27.71 21.37 7.98
C ILE A 172 28.88 20.55 8.52
N ASN A 173 28.81 19.22 8.51
CA ASN A 173 29.90 18.37 8.97
C ASN A 173 31.19 18.54 8.15
N ALA A 174 31.09 18.75 6.83
CA ALA A 174 32.23 18.98 5.95
C ALA A 174 32.89 20.35 6.17
N PHE A 175 32.09 21.40 6.42
CA PHE A 175 32.57 22.76 6.73
C PHE A 175 33.01 22.92 8.19
N THR A 176 32.53 22.07 9.10
CA THR A 176 32.94 22.04 10.52
C THR A 176 34.09 21.05 10.76
N LYS A 177 35.04 20.97 9.81
CA LYS A 177 36.34 20.33 10.05
C LYS A 177 36.96 21.00 11.29
N ASP A 178 37.33 20.17 12.28
CA ASP A 178 37.94 20.52 13.57
C ASP A 178 37.06 20.82 14.79
N ARG A 179 35.80 20.36 14.83
CA ARG A 179 35.24 19.99 16.14
C ARG A 179 35.59 18.56 16.47
N LYS A 180 36.74 18.36 17.13
CA LYS A 180 36.93 17.21 18.03
C LYS A 180 35.85 17.32 19.10
N ILE A 181 34.66 16.78 18.81
CA ILE A 181 33.62 16.58 19.81
C ILE A 181 34.31 15.71 20.86
N PRO A 182 34.50 16.20 22.11
CA PRO A 182 35.01 15.33 23.15
C PRO A 182 34.07 14.12 23.16
N LYS A 183 34.63 12.90 23.04
CA LYS A 183 33.86 11.68 23.28
C LYS A 183 33.31 11.82 24.69
N LYS A 184 32.08 12.33 24.83
CA LYS A 184 31.35 12.24 26.09
C LYS A 184 31.22 10.76 26.32
N GLU A 185 31.97 10.25 27.29
CA GLU A 185 31.71 8.94 27.87
C GLU A 185 30.22 8.87 28.16
N HIS A 186 29.55 7.97 27.43
CA HIS A 186 28.15 7.60 27.57
C HIS A 186 27.23 8.71 28.10
N ALA A 187 26.94 9.73 27.29
CA ALA A 187 25.68 10.44 27.47
C ALA A 187 24.57 9.38 27.33
N ALA A 188 23.86 9.11 28.43
CA ALA A 188 22.78 8.12 28.46
C ALA A 188 21.85 8.39 27.26
N ARG A 189 21.88 7.47 26.28
CA ARG A 189 21.05 7.59 25.08
C ARG A 189 19.63 7.33 25.54
N VAL A 190 18.84 8.39 25.67
CA VAL A 190 17.42 8.28 26.01
C VAL A 190 16.71 7.88 24.72
N PHE A 191 16.26 6.63 24.66
CA PHE A 191 15.46 6.13 23.55
C PHE A 191 13.99 6.42 23.85
N PHE A 192 13.34 7.17 22.96
CA PHE A 192 11.89 7.34 23.00
C PHE A 192 11.27 6.20 22.20
N SER A 193 10.56 5.30 22.89
CA SER A 193 9.71 4.32 22.21
C SER A 193 8.41 5.00 21.80
N ILE A 194 8.01 4.80 20.54
CA ILE A 194 6.68 5.18 20.04
C ILE A 194 5.54 4.44 20.77
N PHE A 195 5.86 3.38 21.51
CA PHE A 195 4.92 2.59 22.31
C PHE A 195 5.25 2.69 23.81
N PRO A 196 4.87 3.79 24.50
CA PRO A 196 5.25 4.02 25.90
C PRO A 196 4.75 2.93 26.87
N LYS A 197 3.68 2.21 26.53
CA LYS A 197 3.17 1.07 27.32
C LYS A 197 4.08 -0.18 27.27
N MET A 198 5.04 -0.23 26.34
CA MET A 198 5.96 -1.35 26.18
C MET A 198 7.24 -1.17 27.00
N ILE A 199 7.40 -0.02 27.66
CA ILE A 199 8.54 0.28 28.54
C ILE A 199 8.26 -0.32 29.92
N THR A 200 9.18 -1.14 30.43
CA THR A 200 9.12 -1.64 31.82
C THR A 200 9.34 -0.50 32.81
N ASN A 201 9.01 -0.71 34.09
CA ASN A 201 9.29 0.29 35.14
C ASN A 201 10.80 0.61 35.27
N GLU A 202 11.66 -0.21 34.68
CA GLU A 202 13.11 -0.07 34.63
C GLU A 202 13.59 0.70 33.38
N GLY A 203 12.67 1.16 32.52
CA GLY A 203 13.00 1.95 31.32
C GLY A 203 13.41 1.14 30.10
N ILE A 204 13.18 -0.19 30.11
CA ILE A 204 13.58 -1.10 29.03
C ILE A 204 12.36 -1.42 28.16
N ASP A 205 12.49 -1.28 26.85
CA ASP A 205 11.43 -1.68 25.91
C ASP A 205 11.36 -3.22 25.84
N LYS A 206 10.22 -3.79 26.24
CA LYS A 206 9.96 -5.24 26.25
C LYS A 206 10.20 -5.90 24.90
N LYS A 207 10.10 -5.16 23.79
CA LYS A 207 10.27 -5.68 22.43
C LYS A 207 11.74 -5.97 22.09
N TYR A 208 12.69 -5.25 22.68
CA TYR A 208 14.11 -5.28 22.30
C TYR A 208 15.02 -5.87 23.38
N VAL A 209 14.45 -6.55 24.38
CA VAL A 209 15.17 -7.10 25.54
C VAL A 209 16.32 -8.04 25.16
N GLY A 210 16.30 -8.65 23.95
CA GLY A 210 17.36 -9.53 23.45
C GLY A 210 18.38 -8.92 22.50
N LEU A 211 18.34 -7.60 22.26
CA LEU A 211 19.23 -6.89 21.32
C LEU A 211 20.18 -5.89 22.01
N VAL A 212 20.23 -5.91 23.34
CA VAL A 212 21.12 -5.08 24.18
C VAL A 212 22.15 -5.95 24.88
#